data_AF-A0A1I8F2Y0-F1
#
_entry.id   AF-A0A1I8F2Y0-F1
#
_cell.length_a   1.000
_cell.length_b   1.000
_cell.length_c   1.000
_cell.angle_alpha   90.00
_cell.angle_beta   90.00
_cell.angle_gamma   90.00
#
_symmetry.space_group_name_H-M   'P 1'
#
loop_
_entity.id
_entity.type
_entity.pdbx_description
1 polymer ?
#
loop_
_entity_poly.entity_id
_entity_poly.type
_entity_poly.pdbx_seq_one_letter_code
_entity_poly.pdbx_strand_id
1 'polypeptide(L)'
;MLTEDDEDILQYLKKVDVTEFEDIKSGYKVSFTFEKNSYFKNEVLWKEFHLGEGGEPRTEISPIDWYPGKDPTKKAGSGGPGKAGKKRGYEEVESFFAWFTSQGDATQDELGEVIKDDIWPNPLQYYLASEMDGSGMDDEEDDDEEEDLDEEDVGEEERQR
;
A
#
# COMPACT_ATOMS: atom_id res chain seq x y z
N MET A 1 -4.49 7.36 6.34
CA MET A 1 -4.50 5.96 6.80
C MET A 1 -5.66 5.26 6.13
N LEU A 2 -5.60 3.94 5.97
CA LEU A 2 -6.73 3.16 5.47
C LEU A 2 -7.73 2.91 6.60
N THR A 3 -9.02 2.89 6.27
CA THR A 3 -10.07 2.45 7.19
C THR A 3 -10.24 0.92 7.11
N GLU A 4 -10.89 0.30 8.10
CA GLU A 4 -11.20 -1.15 8.08
C GLU A 4 -11.98 -1.55 6.82
N ASP A 5 -12.94 -0.72 6.40
CA ASP A 5 -13.67 -0.94 5.14
C ASP A 5 -12.75 -0.86 3.93
N ASP A 6 -11.74 0.03 3.93
CA ASP A 6 -10.80 0.14 2.82
C ASP A 6 -9.94 -1.13 2.71
N GLU A 7 -9.39 -1.59 3.83
CA GLU A 7 -8.58 -2.81 3.91
C GLU A 7 -9.36 -4.02 3.40
N ASP A 8 -10.61 -4.19 3.86
CA ASP A 8 -11.49 -5.26 3.41
C ASP A 8 -11.76 -5.24 1.90
N ILE A 9 -11.91 -4.05 1.30
CA ILE A 9 -12.12 -3.92 -0.16
C ILE A 9 -10.80 -4.18 -0.90
N LEU A 10 -9.68 -3.67 -0.37
CA LEU A 10 -8.36 -3.80 -0.98
C LEU A 10 -7.84 -5.25 -0.97
N GLN A 11 -8.40 -6.15 -0.17
CA GLN A 11 -8.14 -7.60 -0.27
C GLN A 11 -8.49 -8.18 -1.65
N TYR A 12 -9.40 -7.54 -2.40
CA TYR A 12 -9.76 -7.94 -3.75
C TYR A 12 -8.89 -7.27 -4.83
N LEU A 13 -7.94 -6.41 -4.45
CA LEU A 13 -7.02 -5.76 -5.38
C LEU A 13 -6.04 -6.79 -5.93
N LYS A 14 -6.10 -7.01 -7.24
CA LYS A 14 -5.24 -7.97 -7.93
C LYS A 14 -3.98 -7.34 -8.50
N LYS A 15 -4.10 -6.09 -8.98
CA LYS A 15 -3.02 -5.42 -9.70
C LYS A 15 -3.18 -3.92 -9.61
N VAL A 16 -2.05 -3.23 -9.47
CA VAL A 16 -1.93 -1.80 -9.72
C VAL A 16 -1.04 -1.62 -10.95
N ASP A 17 -1.40 -0.69 -11.83
CA ASP A 17 -0.61 -0.30 -12.99
C ASP A 17 -0.48 1.21 -13.04
N VAL A 18 0.73 1.71 -13.30
CA VAL A 18 0.96 3.10 -13.67
C VAL A 18 1.39 3.14 -15.14
N THR A 19 0.62 3.82 -15.98
CA THR A 19 0.89 3.98 -17.41
C THR A 19 1.12 5.45 -17.71
N GLU A 20 2.31 5.78 -18.23
CA GLU A 20 2.62 7.11 -18.75
C GLU A 20 2.09 7.25 -20.18
N PHE A 21 1.68 8.45 -20.57
CA PHE A 21 1.32 8.72 -21.96
C PHE A 21 2.56 8.77 -22.87
N GLU A 22 2.36 8.72 -24.20
CA GLU A 22 3.47 8.73 -25.18
C GLU A 22 4.42 9.92 -25.00
N ASP A 23 3.90 11.05 -24.50
CA ASP A 23 4.67 12.20 -24.07
C ASP A 23 4.66 12.29 -22.54
N ILE A 24 5.86 12.26 -21.94
CA ILE A 24 6.07 12.33 -20.48
C ILE A 24 5.45 13.59 -19.85
N LYS A 25 5.21 14.62 -20.65
CA LYS A 25 4.60 15.88 -20.19
C LYS A 25 3.09 15.86 -20.21
N SER A 26 2.48 14.90 -20.91
CA SER A 26 1.02 14.78 -21.02
C SER A 26 0.39 14.15 -19.77
N GLY A 27 1.17 13.49 -18.92
CA GLY A 27 0.74 12.93 -17.63
C GLY A 27 0.73 11.40 -17.57
N TYR A 28 -0.10 10.85 -16.69
CA TYR A 28 -0.11 9.42 -16.39
C TYR A 28 -1.47 8.93 -15.90
N LYS A 29 -1.65 7.61 -15.92
CA LYS A 29 -2.84 6.92 -15.43
C LYS A 29 -2.48 5.88 -14.39
N VAL A 30 -3.13 5.92 -13.24
CA VAL A 30 -3.07 4.88 -12.22
C VAL A 30 -4.32 4.02 -12.32
N SER A 31 -4.15 2.72 -12.47
CA SER A 31 -5.24 1.75 -12.62
C SER A 31 -5.15 0.66 -11.56
N PHE A 32 -6.27 0.39 -10.90
CA PHE A 32 -6.45 -0.62 -9.86
C PHE A 32 -7.40 -1.69 -10.40
N THR A 33 -6.89 -2.89 -10.62
CA THR A 33 -7.68 -4.04 -11.10
C THR A 33 -8.10 -4.90 -9.93
N PHE A 34 -9.40 -5.14 -9.80
CA PHE A 34 -9.99 -5.91 -8.73
C PHE A 34 -10.54 -7.24 -9.23
N GLU A 35 -10.50 -8.24 -8.36
CA GLU A 35 -11.31 -9.43 -8.53
C GLU A 35 -12.79 -9.15 -8.25
N LYS A 36 -13.65 -10.09 -8.64
CA LYS A 36 -15.08 -9.99 -8.33
C LYS A 36 -15.29 -9.91 -6.82
N ASN A 37 -15.90 -8.82 -6.37
CA ASN A 37 -16.09 -8.52 -4.96
C ASN A 37 -17.56 -8.15 -4.65
N SER A 38 -17.87 -7.98 -3.36
CA SER A 38 -19.23 -7.69 -2.88
C SER A 38 -19.54 -6.21 -2.65
N TYR A 39 -18.64 -5.31 -3.08
CA TYR A 39 -18.68 -3.88 -2.79
C TYR A 39 -19.05 -3.03 -3.99
N PHE A 40 -18.48 -3.29 -5.17
CA PHE A 40 -18.80 -2.59 -6.42
C PHE A 40 -18.76 -3.51 -7.64
N LYS A 41 -19.30 -3.04 -8.77
CA LYS A 41 -19.35 -3.81 -10.03
C LYS A 41 -18.10 -3.68 -10.91
N ASN A 42 -17.32 -2.61 -10.74
CA ASN A 42 -16.13 -2.32 -11.54
C ASN A 42 -15.11 -3.47 -11.43
N GLU A 43 -14.51 -3.84 -12.56
CA GLU A 43 -13.30 -4.68 -12.57
C GLU A 43 -12.03 -3.83 -12.46
N VAL A 44 -12.07 -2.59 -12.95
CA VAL A 44 -10.95 -1.65 -12.91
C VAL A 44 -11.45 -0.29 -12.43
N LEU A 45 -10.78 0.26 -11.43
CA LEU A 45 -10.86 1.66 -11.05
C LEU A 45 -9.62 2.38 -11.56
N TRP A 46 -9.77 3.59 -12.07
CA TRP A 46 -8.63 4.36 -12.56
C TRP A 46 -8.77 5.83 -12.27
N LYS A 47 -7.62 6.49 -12.16
CA LYS A 47 -7.47 7.93 -12.05
C LYS A 47 -6.35 8.38 -12.97
N GLU A 48 -6.65 9.40 -13.74
CA GLU A 48 -5.84 9.86 -14.86
C GLU A 48 -5.49 11.31 -14.67
N PHE A 49 -4.20 11.59 -14.64
CA PHE A 49 -3.61 12.89 -14.41
C PHE A 49 -3.11 13.42 -15.73
N HIS A 50 -3.67 14.53 -16.17
CA HIS A 50 -3.23 15.24 -17.37
C HIS A 50 -2.40 16.43 -16.92
N LEU A 51 -1.09 16.34 -17.17
CA LEU A 51 -0.14 17.41 -16.91
C LEU A 51 -0.05 18.24 -18.19
N GLY A 52 -0.20 19.57 -18.07
CA GLY A 52 -0.38 20.43 -19.24
C GLY A 52 0.94 20.86 -19.86
N GLU A 53 1.11 20.64 -21.18
CA GLU A 53 2.08 21.41 -22.00
C GLU A 53 1.42 22.54 -22.83
N GLY A 54 0.09 22.68 -22.75
CA GLY A 54 -0.68 23.69 -23.50
C GLY A 54 -2.11 23.94 -23.00
N GLY A 55 -2.42 23.57 -21.76
CA GLY A 55 -3.74 23.71 -21.13
C GLY A 55 -3.67 23.56 -19.62
N GLU A 56 -4.80 23.76 -18.94
CA GLU A 56 -4.88 23.63 -17.47
C GLU A 56 -4.76 22.16 -17.04
N PRO A 57 -3.95 21.84 -16.00
CA PRO A 57 -3.89 20.50 -15.43
C PRO A 57 -5.28 20.01 -15.04
N ARG A 58 -5.55 18.73 -15.30
CA ARG A 58 -6.87 18.14 -15.02
C ARG A 58 -6.78 16.68 -14.63
N THR A 59 -7.78 16.26 -13.86
CA THR A 59 -7.89 14.90 -13.35
C THR A 59 -9.18 14.26 -13.83
N GLU A 60 -9.08 13.09 -14.45
CA GLU A 60 -10.21 12.26 -14.84
C GLU A 60 -10.24 10.99 -13.98
N ILE A 61 -11.43 10.50 -13.64
CA ILE A 61 -11.62 9.38 -12.72
C ILE A 61 -12.69 8.44 -13.26
N SER A 62 -12.54 7.14 -12.98
CA SER A 62 -13.62 6.19 -13.15
C SER A 62 -14.66 6.34 -12.04
N PRO A 63 -15.95 6.51 -12.35
CA PRO A 63 -16.98 6.42 -11.32
C PRO A 63 -17.06 4.99 -10.75
N ILE A 64 -17.26 4.90 -9.44
CA ILE A 64 -17.41 3.61 -8.75
C ILE A 64 -18.90 3.24 -8.70
N ASP A 65 -19.26 2.08 -9.26
CA ASP A 65 -20.61 1.50 -9.21
C ASP A 65 -20.77 0.63 -7.96
N TRP A 66 -20.91 1.31 -6.82
CA TRP A 66 -21.13 0.68 -5.52
C TRP A 66 -22.44 -0.10 -5.47
N TYR A 67 -22.42 -1.28 -4.87
CA TYR A 67 -23.65 -1.96 -4.46
C TYR A 67 -24.35 -1.19 -3.33
N PRO A 68 -25.67 -1.35 -3.15
CA PRO A 68 -26.42 -0.63 -2.13
C PRO A 68 -25.82 -0.79 -0.72
N GLY A 69 -25.54 0.32 -0.05
CA GLY A 69 -25.00 0.36 1.32
C GLY A 69 -23.52 -0.02 1.45
N LYS A 70 -22.80 -0.20 0.33
CA LYS A 70 -21.39 -0.61 0.32
C LYS A 70 -20.39 0.52 0.10
N ASP A 71 -20.87 1.74 -0.14
CA ASP A 71 -20.03 2.92 -0.35
C ASP A 71 -19.39 3.38 0.98
N PRO A 72 -18.06 3.19 1.17
CA PRO A 72 -17.37 3.56 2.41
C PRO A 72 -17.25 5.08 2.58
N THR A 73 -17.25 5.85 1.48
CA THR A 73 -17.10 7.32 1.50
C THR A 73 -18.30 8.02 2.13
N LYS A 74 -19.47 7.35 2.18
CA LYS A 74 -20.71 7.91 2.74
C LYS A 74 -20.95 7.56 4.21
N LYS A 75 -20.16 6.68 4.81
CA LYS A 75 -20.41 6.19 6.18
C LYS A 75 -20.02 7.20 7.27
N ALA A 76 -19.09 8.12 6.98
CA ALA A 76 -18.60 9.19 7.86
C ALA A 76 -19.62 10.32 8.17
N GLY A 77 -20.92 10.06 8.01
CA GLY A 77 -21.97 11.06 8.21
C GLY A 77 -23.23 10.54 8.89
N SER A 78 -23.28 9.26 9.28
CA SER A 78 -24.46 8.66 9.92
C SER A 78 -24.51 8.89 11.44
N GLY A 79 -24.04 10.05 11.89
CA GLY A 79 -24.44 10.66 13.14
C GLY A 79 -25.88 11.16 13.03
N GLY A 80 -26.87 10.26 13.12
CA GLY A 80 -28.26 10.66 13.29
C GLY A 80 -28.39 11.61 14.50
N PRO A 81 -29.29 12.61 14.46
CA PRO A 81 -29.49 13.54 15.58
C PRO A 81 -30.10 12.78 16.77
N GLY A 82 -29.27 12.12 17.58
CA GLY A 82 -29.78 11.27 18.65
C GLY A 82 -28.79 10.57 19.58
N LYS A 83 -27.47 10.59 19.36
CA LYS A 83 -26.51 9.98 20.30
C LYS A 83 -25.53 10.97 20.89
N ALA A 84 -26.03 11.73 21.88
CA ALA A 84 -25.18 12.30 22.92
C ALA A 84 -24.61 11.15 23.78
N GLY A 85 -23.35 10.78 23.59
CA GLY A 85 -22.77 9.63 24.31
C GLY A 85 -21.30 9.35 24.05
N LYS A 86 -20.42 10.28 24.45
CA LYS A 86 -19.07 10.09 25.02
C LYS A 86 -18.16 8.94 24.50
N LYS A 87 -16.97 9.36 24.01
CA LYS A 87 -15.73 8.61 23.67
C LYS A 87 -15.82 7.95 22.28
N ARG A 88 -14.97 8.24 21.29
CA ARG A 88 -13.51 8.38 21.29
C ARG A 88 -13.10 9.29 20.12
N GLY A 89 -12.02 10.06 20.30
CA GLY A 89 -11.38 10.84 19.24
C GLY A 89 -10.62 9.94 18.29
N TYR A 90 -11.35 9.26 17.41
CA TYR A 90 -10.81 8.83 16.13
C TYR A 90 -11.24 9.93 15.17
N GLU A 91 -10.31 10.71 14.62
CA GLU A 91 -10.62 11.47 13.42
C GLU A 91 -11.28 10.48 12.45
N GLU A 92 -12.45 10.80 11.91
CA GLU A 92 -13.04 10.00 10.83
C GLU A 92 -12.07 10.11 9.66
N VAL A 93 -11.11 9.18 9.61
CA VAL A 93 -10.14 9.08 8.54
C VAL A 93 -10.94 8.87 7.26
N GLU A 94 -10.71 9.75 6.29
CA GLU A 94 -11.39 9.66 5.00
C GLU A 94 -11.01 8.34 4.32
N SER A 95 -12.01 7.66 3.76
CA SER A 95 -11.79 6.41 3.03
C SER A 95 -10.84 6.62 1.86
N PHE A 96 -9.93 5.68 1.63
CA PHE A 96 -9.07 5.66 0.45
C PHE A 96 -9.84 5.86 -0.86
N PHE A 97 -11.04 5.27 -0.95
CA PHE A 97 -11.86 5.36 -2.16
C PHE A 97 -12.42 6.77 -2.43
N ALA A 98 -12.35 7.70 -1.47
CA ALA A 98 -12.65 9.12 -1.70
C ALA A 98 -11.67 9.75 -2.73
N TRP A 99 -10.46 9.19 -2.87
CA TRP A 99 -9.51 9.63 -3.89
C TRP A 99 -10.05 9.48 -5.33
N PHE A 100 -10.92 8.50 -5.56
CA PHE A 100 -11.66 8.30 -6.83
C PHE A 100 -12.95 9.13 -6.92
N THR A 101 -13.15 10.12 -6.04
CA THR A 101 -14.30 11.04 -6.10
C THR A 101 -13.88 12.49 -6.30
N SER A 102 -12.64 12.84 -5.96
CA SER A 102 -12.09 14.17 -6.13
C SER A 102 -11.44 14.34 -7.50
N GLN A 103 -12.00 15.22 -8.33
CA GLN A 103 -11.38 15.72 -9.57
C GLN A 103 -10.57 17.00 -9.27
N GLY A 104 -9.69 16.93 -8.28
CA GLY A 104 -8.81 18.04 -7.90
C GLY A 104 -7.74 18.35 -8.96
N ASP A 105 -6.98 19.41 -8.71
CA ASP A 105 -5.81 19.78 -9.51
C ASP A 105 -4.80 18.63 -9.55
N ALA A 106 -4.46 18.18 -10.76
CA ALA A 106 -3.52 17.07 -10.97
C ALA A 106 -2.12 17.35 -10.41
N THR A 107 -1.76 18.62 -10.19
CA THR A 107 -0.45 19.02 -9.65
C THR A 107 -0.38 19.02 -8.13
N GLN A 108 -1.50 18.77 -7.44
CA GLN A 108 -1.59 18.75 -5.98
C GLN A 108 -2.04 17.40 -5.44
N ASP A 109 -2.01 16.35 -6.27
CA ASP A 109 -2.43 15.02 -5.89
C ASP A 109 -1.26 14.21 -5.30
N GLU A 110 -1.02 14.41 -4.01
CA GLU A 110 0.09 13.77 -3.27
C GLU A 110 0.04 12.23 -3.37
N LEU A 111 -1.17 11.64 -3.34
CA LEU A 111 -1.31 10.18 -3.39
C LEU A 111 -0.97 9.63 -4.78
N GLY A 112 -1.38 10.31 -5.85
CA GLY A 112 -0.98 9.97 -7.22
C GLY A 112 0.53 10.02 -7.41
N GLU A 113 1.18 11.05 -6.88
CA GLU A 113 2.63 11.21 -6.93
C GLU A 113 3.35 10.10 -6.16
N VAL A 114 2.95 9.81 -4.91
CA VAL A 114 3.54 8.73 -4.12
C VAL A 114 3.38 7.37 -4.82
N ILE A 115 2.20 7.10 -5.40
CA ILE A 115 2.00 5.84 -6.15
C ILE A 115 2.95 5.77 -7.34
N LYS A 116 3.07 6.84 -8.13
CA LYS A 116 3.86 6.87 -9.36
C LYS A 116 5.37 6.88 -9.11
N ASP A 117 5.85 7.74 -8.22
CA ASP A 117 7.27 8.06 -8.07
C ASP A 117 7.96 7.22 -6.98
N ASP A 118 7.21 6.75 -5.98
CA ASP A 118 7.78 5.98 -4.85
C ASP A 118 7.37 4.49 -4.89
N ILE A 119 6.06 4.20 -4.91
CA ILE A 119 5.56 2.82 -4.80
C ILE A 119 5.81 2.04 -6.09
N TRP A 120 5.44 2.59 -7.24
CA TRP A 120 5.50 1.89 -8.53
C TRP A 120 6.90 1.45 -8.98
N PRO A 121 7.97 2.27 -8.81
CA PRO A 121 9.31 1.86 -9.25
C PRO A 121 9.90 0.72 -8.41
N ASN A 122 9.47 0.56 -7.15
CA ASN A 122 9.98 -0.48 -6.26
C ASN A 122 8.93 -0.87 -5.20
N PRO A 123 7.86 -1.60 -5.56
CA PRO A 123 6.79 -1.95 -4.62
C PRO A 123 7.23 -3.01 -3.60
N LEU A 124 8.25 -3.82 -3.92
CA LEU A 124 8.72 -4.90 -3.07
C LEU A 124 9.30 -4.40 -1.75
N GLN A 125 9.94 -3.22 -1.74
CA GLN A 125 10.50 -2.65 -0.51
C GLN A 125 9.41 -2.38 0.54
N TYR A 126 8.22 -1.96 0.10
CA TYR A 126 7.09 -1.66 0.99
C TYR A 126 6.40 -2.94 1.46
N TYR A 127 6.33 -3.95 0.61
CA TYR A 127 5.79 -5.26 0.99
C TYR A 127 6.65 -5.92 2.08
N LEU A 128 7.98 -5.96 1.90
CA LEU A 128 8.90 -6.61 2.85
C LEU A 128 9.04 -5.83 4.16
N ALA A 129 9.02 -4.49 4.11
CA ALA A 129 9.07 -3.67 5.32
C ALA A 129 7.86 -3.92 6.24
N SER A 130 6.69 -4.24 5.68
CA SER A 130 5.49 -4.60 6.44
C SER A 130 5.54 -6.00 7.05
N GLU A 131 6.44 -6.88 6.62
CA GLU A 131 6.60 -8.22 7.24
C GLU A 131 7.64 -8.18 8.38
N MET A 132 8.62 -7.28 8.30
CA MET A 132 9.66 -7.12 9.33
C MET A 132 9.18 -6.43 10.62
N ASP A 133 8.06 -5.70 10.59
CA ASP A 133 7.46 -5.12 11.81
C ASP A 133 6.58 -6.11 12.60
N GLY A 134 6.26 -7.26 11.99
CA GLY A 134 5.39 -8.30 12.55
C GLY A 134 6.14 -9.52 13.11
N SER A 135 7.43 -9.68 12.81
CA SER A 135 8.27 -10.69 13.45
C SER A 135 9.00 -10.06 14.64
N GLY A 136 8.45 -10.25 15.85
CA GLY A 136 9.26 -10.21 17.05
C GLY A 136 10.41 -11.19 16.86
N MET A 137 11.61 -10.65 16.66
CA MET A 137 12.86 -11.38 16.79
C MET A 137 12.88 -11.89 18.24
N ASP A 138 12.46 -13.13 18.44
CA ASP A 138 12.82 -13.87 19.64
C ASP A 138 14.32 -14.07 19.49
N ASP A 139 15.11 -13.21 20.15
CA ASP A 139 16.53 -13.44 20.37
C ASP A 139 16.62 -14.75 21.18
N GLU A 140 16.68 -15.88 20.48
CA GLU A 140 17.24 -17.09 21.05
C GLU A 140 18.75 -16.81 21.23
N GLU A 141 19.11 -16.35 22.44
CA GLU A 141 20.49 -16.30 22.91
C GLU A 141 21.08 -17.73 22.85
N ASP A 142 21.75 -18.05 21.75
CA ASP A 142 22.56 -19.27 21.62
C ASP A 142 23.85 -19.07 22.42
N ASP A 143 23.81 -19.50 23.68
CA ASP A 143 24.96 -19.60 24.59
C ASP A 143 25.73 -20.89 24.27
N ASP A 144 26.51 -20.88 23.19
CA ASP A 144 27.41 -21.98 22.83
C ASP A 144 28.66 -21.93 23.73
N GLU A 145 28.61 -22.67 24.84
CA GLU A 145 29.76 -22.98 25.70
C GLU A 145 30.87 -23.71 24.90
N GLU A 146 32.04 -23.08 24.80
CA GLU A 146 33.26 -23.63 24.19
C GLU A 146 33.70 -24.94 24.87
N GLU A 147 33.56 -26.09 24.21
CA GLU A 147 34.15 -27.36 24.64
C GLU A 147 35.64 -27.43 24.27
N ASP A 148 36.48 -27.33 25.31
CA ASP A 148 37.93 -27.54 25.33
C ASP A 148 38.25 -29.00 24.90
N LEU A 149 38.84 -29.21 23.73
CA LEU A 149 39.35 -30.51 23.29
C LEU A 149 40.88 -30.51 23.30
N ASP A 150 41.42 -31.03 24.40
CA ASP A 150 42.78 -31.56 24.52
C ASP A 150 43.00 -32.69 23.49
N GLU A 151 43.95 -32.52 22.57
CA GLU A 151 44.56 -33.65 21.86
C GLU A 151 46.06 -33.73 22.21
N GLU A 152 46.36 -34.70 23.08
CA GLU A 152 47.73 -35.18 23.34
C GLU A 152 48.27 -35.99 22.15
N ASP A 153 49.48 -35.60 21.75
CA ASP A 153 50.65 -36.39 21.35
C ASP A 153 50.46 -37.79 20.72
N VAL A 154 50.88 -37.94 19.46
CA VAL A 154 51.51 -39.19 18.98
C VAL A 154 52.70 -38.84 18.10
N GLY A 155 53.89 -39.18 18.60
CA GLY A 155 55.17 -38.95 17.94
C GLY A 155 55.61 -39.96 16.88
N GLU A 156 56.85 -39.68 16.47
CA GLU A 156 57.87 -40.49 15.78
C GLU A 156 57.96 -40.52 14.23
N GLU A 157 59.01 -39.82 13.78
CA GLU A 157 60.10 -40.25 12.86
C GLU A 157 59.77 -40.44 11.35
N GLU A 158 60.60 -40.07 10.35
CA GLU A 158 62.02 -39.73 10.25
C GLU A 158 62.35 -39.18 8.82
N ARG A 159 63.49 -38.47 8.69
CA ARG A 159 64.31 -38.12 7.47
C ARG A 159 63.75 -37.01 6.54
N GLN A 160 64.52 -36.01 6.09
CA GLN A 160 65.84 -36.11 5.46
C GLN A 160 66.52 -34.72 5.26
N ARG A 161 67.84 -34.67 5.54
CA ARG A 161 68.92 -33.68 5.20
C ARG A 161 69.46 -32.80 6.32
#